data_AF-D3DH53-F1
#
_entry.id   AF-D3DH53-F1
#
_cell.length_a   1.000
_cell.length_b   1.000
_cell.length_c   1.000
_cell.angle_alpha   90.00
_cell.angle_beta   90.00
_cell.angle_gamma   90.00
#
_symmetry.space_group_name_H-M   'P 1'
#
loop_
_entity.id
_entity.type
_entity.pdbx_description
1 polymer ?
#
loop_
_entity_poly.entity_id
_entity_poly.type
_entity_poly.pdbx_seq_one_letter_code
_entity_poly.pdbx_strand_id
1 'polypeptide(L)'
;MLYKDLNEKTREELKDYFQERDYMVIAVPKLELMRVYALRASKSVETARRIHALDEERTKILGEALLSVLLLTSSIKHATKQKVLLKLSLQDGVVVAEADGMGRVRGFIEGQVKRPWEGTLTVIKELRLGTPYTSIVPVVSDSMKENLAYYFEQSEQVKTTVDLSVLLDAEGKVLVASGYLLQVMGDAFSNIDISLEKLLMRGSRPEDIARLILKDKEPRLVGLKEVEYYCPCNEEIARSSLSLLEESQLEEILSEGPAEVVCKFCGRIYRFTKDML
;
A
#
# COMPACT_ATOMS: atom_id res chain seq x y z
N MET A 1 23.22 -6.89 1.63
CA MET A 1 22.54 -5.83 2.41
C MET A 1 23.11 -4.52 1.90
N LEU A 2 22.27 -3.67 1.29
CA LEU A 2 22.71 -2.34 0.86
C LEU A 2 23.03 -1.55 2.13
N TYR A 3 24.23 -1.00 2.25
CA TYR A 3 24.59 -0.12 3.37
C TYR A 3 25.39 1.03 2.77
N LYS A 4 24.70 2.13 2.46
CA LYS A 4 25.29 3.25 1.72
C LYS A 4 24.89 4.57 2.36
N ASP A 5 25.85 5.47 2.56
CA ASP A 5 25.56 6.80 3.05
C ASP A 5 24.63 7.54 2.08
N LEU A 6 23.61 8.20 2.62
CA LEU A 6 22.60 8.95 1.87
C LEU A 6 23.09 10.37 1.56
N ASN A 7 24.22 10.44 0.85
CA ASN A 7 24.85 11.67 0.37
C ASN A 7 24.36 12.06 -1.05
N GLU A 8 24.88 13.17 -1.60
CA GLU A 8 24.50 13.66 -2.94
C GLU A 8 24.71 12.61 -4.04
N LYS A 9 25.89 11.96 -4.06
CA LYS A 9 26.20 10.94 -5.06
C LYS A 9 25.19 9.80 -5.04
N THR A 10 24.81 9.32 -3.85
CA THR A 10 23.79 8.27 -3.72
C THR A 10 22.43 8.72 -4.24
N ARG A 11 22.04 9.99 -4.02
CA ARG A 11 20.78 10.53 -4.54
C ARG A 11 20.77 10.57 -6.07
N GLU A 12 21.86 11.03 -6.68
CA GLU A 12 22.00 11.07 -8.14
C GLU A 12 21.91 9.66 -8.74
N GLU A 13 22.63 8.68 -8.18
CA GLU A 13 22.56 7.29 -8.64
C GLU A 13 21.14 6.70 -8.55
N LEU A 14 20.41 6.98 -7.47
CA LEU A 14 19.02 6.53 -7.31
C LEU A 14 18.09 7.20 -8.31
N LYS A 15 18.27 8.50 -8.54
CA LYS A 15 17.51 9.26 -9.52
C LYS A 15 17.71 8.68 -10.93
N ASP A 16 18.95 8.38 -11.30
CA ASP A 16 19.29 7.82 -12.61
C ASP A 16 18.80 6.38 -12.77
N TYR A 17 18.89 5.56 -11.72
CA TYR A 17 18.43 4.17 -11.75
C TYR A 17 16.90 4.08 -11.82
N PHE A 18 16.19 4.74 -10.91
CA PHE A 18 14.74 4.61 -10.81
C PHE A 18 14.00 5.49 -11.81
N GLN A 19 14.53 6.66 -12.16
CA GLN A 19 13.84 7.63 -13.04
C GLN A 19 12.41 7.86 -12.53
N GLU A 20 11.40 7.52 -13.35
CA GLU A 20 9.98 7.61 -13.04
C GLU A 20 9.36 6.30 -12.53
N ARG A 21 10.16 5.28 -12.21
CA ARG A 21 9.66 4.04 -11.60
C ARG A 21 9.21 4.30 -10.15
N ASP A 22 8.29 3.47 -9.70
CA ASP A 22 7.84 3.46 -8.31
C ASP A 22 8.83 2.63 -7.48
N TYR A 23 9.16 3.14 -6.29
CA TYR A 23 10.10 2.48 -5.38
C TYR A 23 9.97 3.03 -3.96
N MET A 24 10.52 2.27 -3.02
CA MET A 24 10.66 2.62 -1.63
C MET A 24 12.13 2.54 -1.22
N VAL A 25 12.55 3.50 -0.41
CA VAL A 25 13.83 3.48 0.28
C VAL A 25 13.62 3.19 1.76
N ILE A 26 14.56 2.47 2.36
CA ILE A 26 14.62 2.25 3.80
C ILE A 26 15.92 2.89 4.29
N ALA A 27 15.79 3.86 5.19
CA ALA A 27 16.91 4.59 5.75
C ALA A 27 16.91 4.52 7.28
N VAL A 28 18.11 4.55 7.85
CA VAL A 28 18.33 4.63 9.30
C VAL A 28 19.40 5.69 9.57
N PRO A 29 19.37 6.34 10.73
CA PRO A 29 20.50 7.15 11.17
C PRO A 29 21.65 6.24 11.63
N LYS A 30 22.82 6.84 11.87
CA LYS A 30 24.02 6.09 12.28
C LYS A 30 23.96 5.58 13.72
N LEU A 31 23.33 6.32 14.63
CA LEU A 31 23.39 6.06 16.08
C LEU A 31 22.02 5.83 16.69
N GLU A 32 21.00 6.58 16.28
CA GLU A 32 19.67 6.51 16.88
C GLU A 32 18.88 5.27 16.44
N LEU A 33 18.00 4.79 17.32
CA LEU A 33 17.14 3.65 17.01
C LEU A 33 15.89 4.12 16.27
N MET A 34 16.07 4.58 15.04
CA MET A 34 15.01 5.11 14.19
C MET A 34 15.05 4.45 12.83
N ARG A 35 13.90 4.30 12.19
CA ARG A 35 13.80 3.80 10.82
C ARG A 35 12.80 4.60 10.01
N VAL A 36 13.22 4.98 8.82
CA VAL A 36 12.39 5.71 7.86
C VAL A 36 12.17 4.86 6.63
N TYR A 37 10.91 4.68 6.28
CA TYR A 37 10.48 4.18 4.99
C TYR A 37 9.92 5.38 4.24
N ALA A 38 10.40 5.64 3.03
CA ALA A 38 9.83 6.66 2.16
C ALA A 38 9.62 6.03 0.78
N LEU A 39 8.48 6.31 0.15
CA LEU A 39 8.14 5.67 -1.12
C LEU A 39 7.41 6.58 -2.08
N ARG A 40 7.52 6.24 -3.36
CA ARG A 40 6.73 6.78 -4.46
C ARG A 40 6.01 5.61 -5.13
N ALA A 41 4.71 5.74 -5.33
CA ALA A 41 3.86 4.74 -5.98
C ALA A 41 2.92 5.37 -7.03
N SER A 42 3.35 6.47 -7.67
CA SER A 42 2.53 7.23 -8.62
C SER A 42 1.96 6.35 -9.74
N LYS A 43 2.78 5.49 -10.35
CA LYS A 43 2.35 4.63 -11.46
C LYS A 43 1.39 3.54 -10.99
N SER A 44 1.61 3.02 -9.79
CA SER A 44 0.79 1.97 -9.19
C SER A 44 -0.59 2.50 -8.84
N VAL A 45 -0.68 3.71 -8.27
CA VAL A 45 -1.97 4.38 -8.00
C VAL A 45 -2.67 4.78 -9.30
N GLU A 46 -1.95 5.28 -10.31
CA GLU A 46 -2.54 5.57 -11.64
C GLU A 46 -3.07 4.30 -12.32
N THR A 47 -2.37 3.18 -12.18
CA THR A 47 -2.82 1.89 -12.68
C THR A 47 -4.13 1.46 -12.00
N ALA A 48 -4.21 1.60 -10.68
CA ALA A 48 -5.42 1.31 -9.92
C ALA A 48 -6.59 2.21 -10.34
N ARG A 49 -6.35 3.52 -10.52
CA ARG A 49 -7.36 4.48 -11.01
C ARG A 49 -7.94 4.05 -12.35
N ARG A 50 -7.10 3.62 -13.29
CA ARG A 50 -7.53 3.17 -14.63
C ARG A 50 -8.31 1.87 -14.58
N ILE A 51 -7.79 0.87 -13.87
CA ILE A 51 -8.44 -0.44 -13.75
C ILE A 51 -9.86 -0.30 -13.18
N HIS A 52 -10.03 0.56 -12.18
CA HIS A 52 -11.29 0.70 -11.43
C HIS A 52 -12.13 1.91 -11.85
N ALA A 53 -11.72 2.63 -12.90
CA ALA A 53 -12.39 3.84 -13.39
C ALA A 53 -12.76 4.83 -12.27
N LEU A 54 -11.81 5.11 -11.38
CA LEU A 54 -12.06 5.90 -10.17
C LEU A 54 -12.19 7.39 -10.48
N ASP A 55 -13.12 8.05 -9.78
CA ASP A 55 -13.15 9.51 -9.64
C ASP A 55 -12.02 10.02 -8.74
N GLU A 56 -11.90 11.34 -8.59
CA GLU A 56 -10.82 11.98 -7.83
C GLU A 56 -10.79 11.57 -6.36
N GLU A 57 -11.94 11.54 -5.68
CA GLU A 57 -12.00 11.21 -4.26
C GLU A 57 -11.63 9.75 -4.04
N ARG A 58 -12.20 8.84 -4.83
CA ARG A 58 -11.90 7.40 -4.76
C ARG A 58 -10.45 7.11 -5.15
N THR A 59 -9.87 7.89 -6.06
CA THR A 59 -8.43 7.79 -6.39
C THR A 59 -7.56 8.14 -5.19
N LYS A 60 -7.89 9.23 -4.47
CA LYS A 60 -7.17 9.60 -3.24
C LYS A 60 -7.29 8.52 -2.18
N ILE A 61 -8.50 8.04 -1.92
CA ILE A 61 -8.76 7.01 -0.89
C ILE A 61 -8.04 5.69 -1.22
N LEU A 62 -8.18 5.18 -2.44
CA LEU A 62 -7.48 3.94 -2.82
C LEU A 62 -5.96 4.16 -2.87
N GLY A 63 -5.50 5.30 -3.35
CA GLY A 63 -4.09 5.66 -3.38
C GLY A 63 -3.48 5.64 -1.98
N GLU A 64 -4.12 6.29 -1.01
CA GLU A 64 -3.71 6.28 0.40
C GLU A 64 -3.71 4.86 0.98
N ALA A 65 -4.67 4.01 0.63
CA ALA A 65 -4.70 2.61 1.06
C ALA A 65 -3.55 1.78 0.46
N LEU A 66 -3.22 1.99 -0.83
CA LEU A 66 -2.08 1.33 -1.50
C LEU A 66 -0.74 1.78 -0.89
N LEU A 67 -0.58 3.08 -0.64
CA LEU A 67 0.59 3.62 0.04
C LEU A 67 0.71 3.07 1.47
N SER A 68 -0.40 3.02 2.21
CA SER A 68 -0.48 2.46 3.55
C SER A 68 -0.04 1.01 3.61
N VAL A 69 -0.57 0.14 2.75
CA VAL A 69 -0.21 -1.27 2.77
C VAL A 69 1.24 -1.50 2.33
N LEU A 70 1.77 -0.67 1.43
CA LEU A 70 3.21 -0.68 1.08
C LEU A 70 4.08 -0.30 2.29
N LEU A 71 3.71 0.72 3.08
CA LEU A 71 4.42 1.09 4.31
C LEU A 71 4.29 0.01 5.40
N LEU A 72 3.13 -0.64 5.51
CA LEU A 72 2.91 -1.78 6.41
C LEU A 72 3.81 -2.98 6.08
N THR A 73 4.37 -3.06 4.86
CA THR A 73 5.38 -4.08 4.56
C THR A 73 6.67 -3.92 5.37
N SER A 74 6.82 -2.84 6.14
CA SER A 74 7.84 -2.67 7.19
C SER A 74 7.76 -3.75 8.28
N SER A 75 6.57 -4.31 8.52
CA SER A 75 6.30 -5.34 9.52
C SER A 75 6.51 -6.78 9.02
N ILE A 76 6.98 -6.96 7.78
CA ILE A 76 7.27 -8.27 7.18
C ILE A 76 8.68 -8.31 6.58
N LYS A 77 9.18 -9.51 6.27
CA LYS A 77 10.54 -9.68 5.75
C LYS A 77 10.65 -9.13 4.32
N HIS A 78 11.61 -8.22 4.12
CA HIS A 78 11.96 -7.66 2.82
C HIS A 78 12.33 -8.75 1.79
N ALA A 79 11.96 -8.54 0.52
CA ALA A 79 12.21 -9.44 -0.60
C ALA A 79 11.65 -10.86 -0.39
N THR A 80 10.48 -10.97 0.25
CA THR A 80 9.77 -12.24 0.43
C THR A 80 8.33 -12.17 -0.07
N LYS A 81 7.71 -13.33 -0.24
CA LYS A 81 6.29 -13.48 -0.56
C LYS A 81 5.38 -13.41 0.68
N GLN A 82 5.88 -12.94 1.83
CA GLN A 82 5.00 -12.59 2.96
C GLN A 82 4.12 -11.41 2.53
N LYS A 83 2.89 -11.35 3.04
CA LYS A 83 1.91 -10.35 2.61
C LYS A 83 1.33 -9.60 3.79
N VAL A 84 0.93 -8.37 3.53
CA VAL A 84 0.06 -7.61 4.41
C VAL A 84 -1.19 -7.22 3.62
N LEU A 85 -2.35 -7.41 4.24
CA LEU A 85 -3.62 -6.92 3.75
C LEU A 85 -4.14 -5.86 4.70
N LEU A 86 -4.56 -4.74 4.15
CA LEU A 86 -5.29 -3.67 4.82
C LEU A 86 -6.74 -3.69 4.32
N LYS A 87 -7.68 -3.72 5.24
CA LYS A 87 -9.12 -3.62 4.95
C LYS A 87 -9.74 -2.55 5.83
N LEU A 88 -10.18 -1.47 5.20
CA LEU A 88 -11.01 -0.44 5.83
C LEU A 88 -12.47 -0.79 5.57
N SER A 89 -13.19 -1.24 6.60
CA SER A 89 -14.62 -1.59 6.51
C SER A 89 -15.43 -0.44 7.08
N LEU A 90 -16.23 0.22 6.24
CA LEU A 90 -17.08 1.35 6.60
C LEU A 90 -18.56 0.99 6.45
N GLN A 91 -19.46 1.87 6.90
CA GLN A 91 -20.90 1.67 6.79
C GLN A 91 -21.38 1.54 5.33
N ASP A 92 -20.77 2.25 4.41
CA ASP A 92 -21.20 2.41 3.02
C ASP A 92 -20.27 1.73 2.00
N GLY A 93 -19.29 0.97 2.46
CA GLY A 93 -18.36 0.27 1.59
C GLY A 93 -17.10 -0.25 2.28
N VAL A 94 -16.18 -0.73 1.45
CA VAL A 94 -14.91 -1.30 1.89
C VAL A 94 -13.79 -0.87 0.95
N VAL A 95 -12.64 -0.54 1.54
CA VAL A 95 -11.38 -0.35 0.81
C VAL A 95 -10.46 -1.50 1.18
N VAL A 96 -9.96 -2.22 0.17
CA VAL A 96 -9.03 -3.34 0.37
C VAL A 96 -7.74 -3.06 -0.39
N ALA A 97 -6.61 -3.18 0.29
CA ALA A 97 -5.29 -3.12 -0.32
C ALA A 97 -4.41 -4.27 0.20
N GLU A 98 -3.61 -4.86 -0.66
CA GLU A 98 -2.66 -5.92 -0.33
C GLU A 98 -1.29 -5.56 -0.91
N ALA A 99 -0.23 -5.74 -0.13
CA ALA A 99 1.14 -5.69 -0.61
C ALA A 99 1.99 -6.81 -0.03
N ASP A 100 3.05 -7.16 -0.75
CA ASP A 100 4.02 -8.16 -0.31
C ASP A 100 5.42 -7.61 -0.04
N GLY A 101 6.27 -8.46 0.54
CA GLY A 101 7.66 -8.12 0.84
C GLY A 101 8.50 -7.77 -0.39
N MET A 102 8.07 -8.13 -1.60
CA MET A 102 8.73 -7.84 -2.88
C MET A 102 8.37 -6.45 -3.44
N GLY A 103 7.30 -5.82 -2.94
CA GLY A 103 6.86 -4.48 -3.37
C GLY A 103 5.72 -4.49 -4.38
N ARG A 104 5.10 -5.65 -4.56
CA ARG A 104 3.91 -5.80 -5.39
C ARG A 104 2.69 -5.38 -4.60
N VAL A 105 1.87 -4.51 -5.17
CA VAL A 105 0.68 -3.95 -4.53
C VAL A 105 -0.55 -4.13 -5.42
N ARG A 106 -1.72 -4.30 -4.82
CA ARG A 106 -3.02 -4.26 -5.49
C ARG A 106 -4.11 -3.82 -4.51
N GLY A 107 -5.23 -3.35 -5.03
CA GLY A 107 -6.35 -2.95 -4.18
C GLY A 107 -7.58 -2.57 -4.99
N PHE A 108 -8.71 -2.44 -4.31
CA PHE A 108 -10.00 -2.03 -4.87
C PHE A 108 -10.87 -1.33 -3.82
N ILE A 109 -11.89 -0.61 -4.30
CA ILE A 109 -12.95 -0.03 -3.48
C ILE A 109 -14.28 -0.64 -3.92
N GLU A 110 -15.09 -1.07 -2.97
CA GLU A 110 -16.45 -1.56 -3.18
C GLU A 110 -17.43 -0.75 -2.31
N GLY A 111 -18.61 -0.44 -2.84
CA GLY A 111 -19.52 0.54 -2.21
C GLY A 111 -19.14 1.99 -2.50
N GLN A 112 -19.78 2.93 -1.80
CA GLN A 112 -19.59 4.37 -2.03
C GLN A 112 -18.35 4.92 -1.34
N VAL A 113 -18.06 4.49 -0.11
CA VAL A 113 -16.92 4.94 0.72
C VAL A 113 -16.81 6.46 0.73
N LYS A 114 -17.61 7.09 1.60
CA LYS A 114 -17.68 8.55 1.77
C LYS A 114 -17.21 8.95 3.15
N ARG A 115 -16.65 10.17 3.26
CA ARG A 115 -16.36 10.80 4.55
C ARG A 115 -17.64 11.42 5.15
N PRO A 116 -17.79 11.46 6.48
CA PRO A 116 -16.86 10.94 7.48
C PRO A 116 -16.86 9.40 7.55
N TRP A 117 -15.72 8.84 7.96
CA TRP A 117 -15.50 7.40 8.06
C TRP A 117 -15.89 6.89 9.45
N GLU A 118 -16.79 5.91 9.48
CA GLU A 118 -17.14 5.14 10.67
C GLU A 118 -17.01 3.66 10.36
N GLY A 119 -16.23 2.95 11.17
CA GLY A 119 -16.01 1.52 10.97
C GLY A 119 -14.72 0.99 11.58
N THR A 120 -14.08 0.05 10.90
CA THR A 120 -12.88 -0.64 11.39
C THR A 120 -11.77 -0.69 10.36
N LEU A 121 -10.52 -0.58 10.84
CA LEU A 121 -9.31 -0.86 10.10
C LEU A 121 -8.78 -2.23 10.53
N THR A 122 -8.76 -3.17 9.58
CA THR A 122 -8.20 -4.52 9.78
C THR A 122 -6.89 -4.64 9.04
N VAL A 123 -5.85 -5.11 9.73
CA VAL A 123 -4.54 -5.44 9.15
C VAL A 123 -4.27 -6.92 9.35
N ILE A 124 -3.97 -7.63 8.27
CA ILE A 124 -3.68 -9.07 8.28
C ILE A 124 -2.25 -9.29 7.76
N LYS A 125 -1.39 -9.92 8.57
CA LYS A 125 -0.01 -10.26 8.22
C LYS A 125 0.09 -11.78 7.96
N GLU A 126 0.34 -12.15 6.71
CA GLU A 126 0.60 -13.54 6.32
C GLU A 126 2.11 -13.82 6.36
N LEU A 127 2.59 -14.34 7.49
CA LEU A 127 4.03 -14.53 7.76
C LEU A 127 4.59 -15.86 7.23
N ARG A 128 3.76 -16.71 6.61
CA ARG A 128 4.08 -18.10 6.25
C ARG A 128 4.46 -19.00 7.44
N LEU A 129 3.92 -18.68 8.62
CA LEU A 129 4.15 -19.41 9.87
C LEU A 129 2.90 -20.19 10.32
N GLY A 130 1.97 -20.48 9.40
CA GLY A 130 0.67 -21.06 9.71
C GLY A 130 -0.45 -20.02 9.61
N THR A 131 -1.15 -19.76 10.71
CA THR A 131 -2.27 -18.82 10.74
C THR A 131 -1.81 -17.37 10.56
N PRO A 132 -2.50 -16.57 9.74
CA PRO A 132 -2.23 -15.14 9.64
C PRO A 132 -2.44 -14.44 10.99
N TYR A 133 -1.63 -13.41 11.25
CA TYR A 133 -1.85 -12.52 12.38
C TYR A 133 -2.80 -11.40 11.97
N THR A 134 -3.92 -11.25 12.70
CA THR A 134 -4.97 -10.28 12.39
C THR A 134 -5.14 -9.31 13.54
N SER A 135 -5.13 -8.01 13.20
CA SER A 135 -5.39 -6.91 14.12
C SER A 135 -6.55 -6.08 13.59
N ILE A 136 -7.45 -5.69 14.48
CA ILE A 136 -8.63 -4.88 14.16
C ILE A 136 -8.66 -3.71 15.13
N VAL A 137 -8.71 -2.50 14.60
CA VAL A 137 -8.83 -1.26 15.39
C VAL A 137 -10.01 -0.43 14.87
N PRO A 138 -10.68 0.37 15.72
CA PRO A 138 -11.69 1.30 15.25
C PRO A 138 -11.06 2.35 14.31
N VAL A 139 -11.85 2.82 13.36
CA VAL A 139 -11.52 4.05 12.62
C VAL A 139 -11.68 5.23 13.58
N VAL A 140 -10.62 6.03 13.71
CA VAL A 140 -10.56 7.16 14.65
C VAL A 140 -10.71 8.52 13.96
N SER A 141 -10.54 8.57 12.64
CA SER A 141 -10.79 9.78 11.85
C SER A 141 -10.97 9.49 10.34
N ASP A 142 -11.22 10.53 9.55
CA ASP A 142 -11.40 10.46 8.09
C ASP A 142 -10.10 10.39 7.28
N SER A 143 -8.99 10.18 7.99
CA SER A 143 -7.62 10.38 7.53
C SER A 143 -6.86 9.06 7.61
N MET A 144 -6.50 8.46 6.46
CA MET A 144 -5.82 7.17 6.43
C MET A 144 -4.51 7.18 7.25
N LYS A 145 -3.77 8.30 7.23
CA LYS A 145 -2.53 8.47 8.01
C LYS A 145 -2.75 8.41 9.53
N GLU A 146 -3.83 9.01 10.04
CA GLU A 146 -4.15 8.99 11.47
C GLU A 146 -4.63 7.61 11.92
N ASN A 147 -5.46 6.96 11.11
CA ASN A 147 -5.88 5.58 11.37
C ASN A 147 -4.69 4.61 11.35
N LEU A 148 -3.73 4.80 10.44
CA LEU A 148 -2.53 3.98 10.37
C LEU A 148 -1.60 4.25 11.55
N ALA A 149 -1.42 5.51 11.96
CA ALA A 149 -0.66 5.86 13.17
C ALA A 149 -1.29 5.23 14.43
N TYR A 150 -2.62 5.31 14.56
CA TYR A 150 -3.37 4.67 15.64
C TYR A 150 -3.21 3.15 15.63
N TYR A 151 -3.27 2.50 14.46
CA TYR A 151 -2.97 1.08 14.32
C TYR A 151 -1.60 0.71 14.87
N PHE A 152 -0.54 1.44 14.48
CA PHE A 152 0.82 1.14 14.94
C PHE A 152 0.97 1.30 16.45
N GLU A 153 0.35 2.33 17.02
CA GLU A 153 0.38 2.56 18.46
C GLU A 153 -0.36 1.46 19.23
N GLN A 154 -1.57 1.10 18.82
CA GLN A 154 -2.42 0.15 19.56
C GLN A 154 -2.05 -1.32 19.32
N SER A 155 -1.69 -1.68 18.08
CA SER A 155 -1.48 -3.09 17.70
C SER A 155 0.00 -3.50 17.67
N GLU A 156 0.90 -2.59 17.29
CA GLU A 156 2.33 -2.90 17.19
C GLU A 156 3.15 -2.35 18.37
N GLN A 157 2.55 -1.46 19.20
CA GLN A 157 3.22 -0.77 20.31
C GLN A 157 4.47 0.00 19.84
N VAL A 158 4.41 0.56 18.62
CA VAL A 158 5.50 1.36 18.04
C VAL A 158 5.00 2.77 17.75
N LYS A 159 5.62 3.77 18.39
CA LYS A 159 5.37 5.18 18.07
C LYS A 159 5.77 5.44 16.62
N THR A 160 4.78 5.73 15.79
CA THR A 160 4.95 5.84 14.35
C THR A 160 4.35 7.13 13.84
N THR A 161 5.16 7.92 13.13
CA THR A 161 4.67 9.06 12.35
C THR A 161 4.49 8.62 10.91
N VAL A 162 3.29 8.88 10.36
CA VAL A 162 2.94 8.55 8.99
C VAL A 162 2.44 9.80 8.30
N ASP A 163 2.88 10.01 7.06
CA ASP A 163 2.22 10.95 6.15
C ASP A 163 2.04 10.31 4.77
N LEU A 164 0.93 10.65 4.12
CA LEU A 164 0.49 10.09 2.86
C LEU A 164 -0.06 11.23 2.01
N SER A 165 0.27 11.26 0.73
CA SER A 165 -0.23 12.28 -0.18
C SER A 165 -0.42 11.72 -1.58
N VAL A 166 -1.60 12.00 -2.14
CA VAL A 166 -1.99 11.69 -3.52
C VAL A 166 -2.42 12.99 -4.19
N LEU A 167 -1.55 13.51 -5.06
CA LEU A 167 -1.78 14.71 -5.85
C LEU A 167 -2.28 14.31 -7.24
N LEU A 168 -3.38 14.92 -7.65
CA LEU A 168 -3.99 14.76 -8.96
C LEU A 168 -3.76 16.02 -9.80
N ASP A 169 -3.70 15.87 -11.12
CA ASP A 169 -3.78 17.00 -12.05
C ASP A 169 -5.23 17.46 -12.26
N ALA A 170 -5.44 18.47 -13.11
CA ALA A 170 -6.75 19.05 -13.38
C ALA A 170 -7.71 18.07 -14.08
N GLU A 171 -7.17 17.02 -14.70
CA GLU A 171 -7.92 15.96 -15.37
C GLU A 171 -8.15 14.73 -14.45
N GLY A 172 -7.79 14.82 -13.17
CA GLY A 172 -7.95 13.76 -12.19
C GLY A 172 -6.95 12.60 -12.32
N LYS A 173 -5.91 12.75 -13.14
CA LYS A 173 -4.83 11.77 -13.27
C LYS A 173 -3.81 11.94 -12.14
N VAL A 174 -3.22 10.83 -11.70
CA VAL A 174 -2.25 10.86 -10.60
C VAL A 174 -0.95 11.52 -11.06
N LEU A 175 -0.64 12.67 -10.47
CA LEU A 175 0.63 13.38 -10.65
C LEU A 175 1.70 12.76 -9.75
N VAL A 176 1.41 12.71 -8.44
CA VAL A 176 2.32 12.15 -7.43
C VAL A 176 1.53 11.36 -6.39
N ALA A 177 1.95 10.13 -6.10
CA ALA A 177 1.50 9.41 -4.92
C ALA A 177 2.73 8.98 -4.11
N SER A 178 2.83 9.45 -2.87
CA SER A 178 3.99 9.22 -2.02
C SER A 178 3.57 9.16 -0.55
N GLY A 179 4.37 8.47 0.24
CA GLY A 179 4.17 8.38 1.67
C GLY A 179 5.49 8.10 2.39
N TYR A 180 5.51 8.40 3.68
CA TYR A 180 6.58 7.95 4.55
C TYR A 180 6.06 7.40 5.87
N LEU A 181 6.89 6.57 6.48
CA LEU A 181 6.67 6.00 7.80
C LEU A 181 7.97 6.13 8.58
N LEU A 182 7.91 6.85 9.69
CA LEU A 182 8.99 6.99 10.66
C LEU A 182 8.62 6.19 11.90
N GLN A 183 9.44 5.18 12.21
CA GLN A 183 9.35 4.42 13.44
C GLN A 183 10.50 4.82 14.35
N VAL A 184 10.16 5.19 15.58
CA VAL A 184 11.12 5.47 16.64
C VAL A 184 11.09 4.30 17.61
N MET A 185 12.24 3.68 17.87
CA MET A 185 12.38 2.65 18.89
C MET A 185 12.94 3.31 20.17
N GLY A 186 12.24 3.10 21.30
CA GLY A 186 12.58 3.72 22.59
C GLY A 186 12.03 5.14 22.75
N ASP A 187 12.57 5.87 23.73
CA ASP A 187 12.01 7.16 24.18
C ASP A 187 12.47 8.39 23.37
N ALA A 188 13.28 8.18 22.33
CA ALA A 188 13.83 9.25 21.49
C ALA A 188 12.81 9.80 20.47
N PHE A 189 11.60 10.14 20.94
CA PHE A 189 10.57 10.71 20.08
C PHE A 189 10.89 12.18 19.80
N SER A 190 11.14 12.49 18.52
CA SER A 190 11.15 13.87 18.03
C SER A 190 9.94 14.03 17.11
N ASN A 191 9.08 15.00 17.42
CA ASN A 191 8.04 15.42 16.48
C ASN A 191 8.74 16.01 15.26
N ILE A 192 8.64 15.31 14.14
CA ILE A 192 9.13 15.80 12.85
C ILE A 192 7.95 16.43 12.13
N ASP A 193 7.89 17.76 12.15
CA ASP A 193 6.89 18.54 11.42
C ASP A 193 7.38 18.79 9.99
N ILE A 194 7.09 17.85 9.10
CA ILE A 194 7.39 17.95 7.67
C ILE A 194 6.08 17.77 6.92
N SER A 195 5.74 18.76 6.09
CA SER A 195 4.61 18.64 5.16
C SER A 195 5.05 17.87 3.91
N LEU A 196 4.60 16.63 3.77
CA LEU A 196 4.92 15.79 2.61
C LEU A 196 4.46 16.47 1.31
N GLU A 197 3.25 17.00 1.27
CA GLU A 197 2.71 17.70 0.10
C GLU A 197 3.64 18.82 -0.41
N LYS A 198 4.18 19.65 0.48
CA LYS A 198 5.15 20.70 0.11
C LYS A 198 6.45 20.13 -0.46
N LEU A 199 6.89 18.96 0.00
CA LEU A 199 8.04 18.28 -0.56
C LEU A 199 7.74 17.75 -1.95
N LEU A 200 6.56 17.15 -2.16
CA LEU A 200 6.17 16.60 -3.45
C LEU A 200 6.02 17.70 -4.51
N MET A 201 5.48 18.86 -4.15
CA MET A 201 5.43 20.04 -5.04
C MET A 201 6.82 20.52 -5.48
N ARG A 202 7.87 20.23 -4.70
CA ARG A 202 9.27 20.55 -5.05
C ARG A 202 9.97 19.42 -5.82
N GLY A 203 9.26 18.34 -6.15
CA GLY A 203 9.80 17.18 -6.84
C GLY A 203 10.67 16.28 -5.97
N SER A 204 10.53 16.35 -4.64
CA SER A 204 11.29 15.49 -3.71
C SER A 204 11.01 14.01 -3.98
N ARG A 205 12.09 13.23 -4.07
CA ARG A 205 12.09 11.77 -4.24
C ARG A 205 12.13 11.07 -2.88
N PRO A 206 11.84 9.75 -2.81
CA PRO A 206 11.91 8.97 -1.57
C PRO A 206 13.18 9.19 -0.73
N GLU A 207 14.36 9.22 -1.36
CA GLU A 207 15.65 9.49 -0.73
C GLU A 207 15.77 10.91 -0.15
N ASP A 208 15.14 11.90 -0.79
CA ASP A 208 15.14 13.28 -0.33
C ASP A 208 14.30 13.41 0.93
N ILE A 209 13.13 12.76 0.95
CA ILE A 209 12.23 12.69 2.10
C ILE A 209 12.96 12.01 3.27
N ALA A 210 13.58 10.85 3.03
CA ALA A 210 14.30 10.13 4.07
C ALA A 210 15.48 10.93 4.64
N ARG A 211 16.25 11.62 3.78
CA ARG A 211 17.37 12.47 4.20
C ARG A 211 16.90 13.67 5.00
N LEU A 212 15.77 14.28 4.65
CA LEU A 212 15.23 15.42 5.37
C LEU A 212 14.70 15.01 6.75
N ILE A 213 14.04 13.85 6.85
CA ILE A 213 13.57 13.31 8.14
C ILE A 213 14.76 13.00 9.06
N LEU A 214 15.83 12.41 8.52
CA LEU A 214 17.02 12.03 9.28
C LEU A 214 18.11 13.12 9.30
N LYS A 215 17.73 14.39 9.09
CA LYS A 215 18.66 15.50 8.98
C LYS A 215 19.63 15.53 10.17
N ASP A 216 20.91 15.76 9.88
CA ASP A 216 22.00 15.84 10.86
C ASP A 216 22.29 14.53 11.64
N LYS A 217 21.74 13.38 11.19
CA LYS A 217 21.92 12.06 11.83
C LYS A 217 22.73 11.05 10.99
N GLU A 218 23.53 11.56 10.06
CA GLU A 218 24.33 10.76 9.13
C GLU A 218 23.49 9.62 8.47
N PRO A 219 22.44 9.96 7.69
CA PRO A 219 21.50 8.97 7.18
C PRO A 219 22.15 7.95 6.26
N ARG A 220 21.73 6.70 6.39
CA ARG A 220 22.20 5.56 5.59
C ARG A 220 21.05 4.79 5.00
N LEU A 221 21.17 4.42 3.73
CA LEU A 221 20.26 3.49 3.08
C LEU A 221 20.61 2.06 3.46
N VAL A 222 19.59 1.34 3.93
CA VAL A 222 19.69 -0.07 4.34
C VAL A 222 18.86 -1.00 3.45
N GLY A 223 17.99 -0.45 2.61
CA GLY A 223 17.16 -1.23 1.70
C GLY A 223 16.52 -0.38 0.60
N LEU A 224 16.28 -1.04 -0.53
CA LEU A 224 15.53 -0.52 -1.67
C LEU A 224 14.48 -1.56 -2.05
N LYS A 225 13.30 -1.13 -2.42
CA LYS A 225 12.23 -2.00 -2.90
C LYS A 225 11.60 -1.38 -4.13
N GLU A 226 11.67 -2.06 -5.26
CA GLU A 226 10.87 -1.70 -6.44
C GLU A 226 9.40 -1.90 -6.12
N VAL A 227 8.55 -0.99 -6.60
CA VAL A 227 7.12 -1.03 -6.36
C VAL A 227 6.39 -1.17 -7.69
N GLU A 228 5.41 -2.06 -7.74
CA GLU A 228 4.59 -2.26 -8.93
C GLU A 228 3.17 -2.67 -8.58
N TYR A 229 2.20 -2.24 -9.39
CA TYR A 229 0.85 -2.77 -9.33
C TYR A 229 0.82 -4.17 -9.96
N TYR A 230 0.46 -5.19 -9.17
CA TYR A 230 0.55 -6.57 -9.63
C TYR A 230 -0.60 -7.43 -9.09
N CYS A 231 -1.24 -8.19 -9.97
CA CYS A 231 -2.26 -9.16 -9.62
C CYS A 231 -1.89 -10.57 -10.13
N PRO A 232 -1.70 -11.57 -9.24
CA PRO A 232 -1.35 -12.93 -9.62
C PRO A 232 -2.55 -13.79 -10.08
N CYS A 233 -3.75 -13.22 -10.25
CA CYS A 233 -4.91 -14.02 -10.65
C CYS A 233 -4.64 -14.70 -12.00
N ASN A 234 -5.13 -15.94 -12.11
CA ASN A 234 -5.09 -16.75 -13.31
C ASN A 234 -6.39 -17.55 -13.39
N GLU A 235 -6.53 -18.33 -14.46
CA GLU A 235 -7.72 -19.15 -14.69
C GLU A 235 -7.92 -20.21 -13.59
N GLU A 236 -6.85 -20.82 -13.07
CA GLU A 236 -6.94 -21.81 -12.00
C GLU A 236 -7.53 -21.21 -10.72
N ILE A 237 -7.03 -20.05 -10.28
CA ILE A 237 -7.54 -19.33 -9.10
C ILE A 237 -9.00 -18.92 -9.31
N ALA A 238 -9.35 -18.45 -10.50
CA ALA A 238 -10.73 -18.08 -10.83
C ALA A 238 -11.65 -19.31 -10.80
N ARG A 239 -11.23 -20.43 -11.40
CA ARG A 239 -11.98 -21.70 -11.38
C ARG A 239 -12.21 -22.20 -9.96
N SER A 240 -11.18 -22.21 -9.12
CA SER A 240 -11.29 -22.64 -7.72
C SER A 240 -12.29 -21.82 -6.90
N SER A 241 -12.54 -20.56 -7.28
CA SER A 241 -13.57 -19.75 -6.61
C SER A 241 -15.00 -20.21 -6.92
N LEU A 242 -15.23 -20.78 -8.10
CA LEU A 242 -16.53 -21.37 -8.48
C LEU A 242 -16.80 -22.66 -7.71
N SER A 243 -15.77 -23.42 -7.34
CA SER A 243 -15.89 -24.63 -6.52
C SER A 243 -16.37 -24.37 -5.08
N LEU A 244 -16.48 -23.10 -4.67
CA LEU A 244 -17.04 -22.71 -3.38
C LEU A 244 -18.57 -22.50 -3.41
N LEU A 245 -19.17 -22.45 -4.60
CA LEU A 245 -20.61 -22.34 -4.78
C LEU A 245 -21.28 -23.71 -4.61
N GLU A 246 -22.55 -23.71 -4.21
CA GLU A 246 -23.34 -24.93 -4.26
C GLU A 246 -23.60 -25.35 -5.71
N GLU A 247 -23.74 -26.65 -5.95
CA GLU A 247 -23.94 -27.21 -7.30
C GLU A 247 -25.16 -26.59 -7.99
N SER A 248 -26.26 -26.39 -7.27
CA SER A 248 -27.48 -25.75 -7.76
C SER A 248 -27.25 -24.31 -8.25
N GLN A 249 -26.44 -23.53 -7.53
CA GLN A 249 -26.11 -22.15 -7.91
C GLN A 249 -25.26 -22.12 -9.18
N LEU A 250 -24.31 -23.06 -9.30
CA LEU A 250 -23.47 -23.17 -10.47
C LEU A 250 -24.27 -23.60 -11.70
N GLU A 251 -25.20 -24.54 -11.55
CA GLU A 251 -26.11 -24.95 -12.62
C GLU A 251 -27.02 -23.80 -13.09
N GLU A 252 -27.55 -23.00 -12.16
CA GLU A 252 -28.36 -21.82 -12.49
C GLU A 252 -27.56 -20.83 -13.34
N ILE A 253 -26.35 -20.46 -12.91
CA ILE A 253 -25.44 -19.58 -13.66
C ILE A 253 -25.17 -20.15 -15.06
N LEU A 254 -24.85 -21.45 -15.15
CA LEU A 254 -24.52 -22.11 -16.41
C LEU A 254 -25.72 -22.25 -17.36
N SER A 255 -26.95 -22.22 -16.84
CA SER A 255 -28.17 -22.27 -17.65
C SER A 255 -28.41 -20.95 -18.39
N GLU A 256 -27.93 -19.83 -17.85
CA GLU A 256 -28.04 -18.49 -18.46
C GLU A 256 -26.86 -18.16 -19.40
N GLY A 257 -25.74 -18.88 -19.29
CA GLY A 257 -24.56 -18.71 -20.13
C GLY A 257 -23.27 -19.19 -19.47
N PRO A 258 -22.08 -18.86 -20.02
CA PRO A 258 -20.82 -19.18 -19.37
C PRO A 258 -20.70 -18.49 -18.01
N ALA A 259 -20.21 -19.20 -16.99
CA ALA A 259 -19.94 -18.61 -15.69
C ALA A 259 -18.81 -17.58 -15.78
N GLU A 260 -19.07 -16.34 -15.34
CA GLU A 260 -18.09 -15.25 -15.36
C GLU A 260 -17.52 -14.98 -13.95
N VAL A 261 -16.20 -15.05 -13.82
CA VAL A 261 -15.48 -14.65 -12.60
C VAL A 261 -14.71 -13.36 -12.88
N VAL A 262 -15.10 -12.29 -12.19
CA VAL A 262 -14.43 -10.98 -12.29
C VAL A 262 -13.48 -10.79 -11.11
N CYS A 263 -12.18 -10.62 -11.40
CA CYS A 263 -11.20 -10.36 -10.36
C CYS A 263 -11.35 -8.95 -9.80
N LYS A 264 -11.84 -8.82 -8.56
CA LYS A 264 -12.02 -7.52 -7.86
C LYS A 264 -10.76 -6.66 -7.82
N PHE A 265 -9.56 -7.23 -7.85
CA PHE A 265 -8.31 -6.47 -7.83
C PHE A 265 -7.93 -5.87 -9.18
N CYS A 266 -8.08 -6.61 -10.29
CA CYS A 266 -7.51 -6.20 -11.58
C CYS A 266 -8.52 -6.11 -12.74
N GLY A 267 -9.80 -6.40 -12.48
CA GLY A 267 -10.86 -6.33 -13.48
C GLY A 267 -10.82 -7.43 -14.56
N ARG A 268 -9.84 -8.35 -14.54
CA ARG A 268 -9.82 -9.48 -15.48
C ARG A 268 -11.06 -10.35 -15.30
N ILE A 269 -11.68 -10.70 -16.43
CA ILE A 269 -12.86 -11.56 -16.53
C ILE A 269 -12.41 -12.93 -17.03
N TYR A 270 -12.73 -13.98 -16.29
CA TYR A 270 -12.53 -15.37 -16.68
C TYR A 270 -13.89 -16.00 -16.98
N ARG A 271 -14.03 -16.68 -18.10
CA ARG A 271 -15.28 -17.32 -18.54
C ARG A 271 -15.13 -18.82 -18.57
N PHE A 272 -16.08 -19.54 -18.00
CA PHE A 272 -16.07 -21.00 -17.92
C PHE A 272 -17.36 -21.57 -18.50
N THR A 273 -17.24 -22.50 -19.44
CA THR A 273 -18.37 -23.30 -19.93
C THR A 273 -18.53 -24.55 -19.08
N LYS A 274 -19.65 -25.26 -19.26
CA LYS A 274 -19.93 -26.51 -18.55
C LYS A 274 -18.84 -27.58 -18.76
N ASP A 275 -18.20 -27.63 -19.94
CA ASP A 275 -17.13 -28.59 -20.22
C ASP A 275 -15.79 -28.25 -19.54
N MET A 276 -15.65 -27.05 -18.97
CA MET A 276 -14.42 -26.54 -18.34
C MET A 276 -14.42 -26.60 -16.80
N LEU A 277 -15.54 -27.03 -16.20
CA LEU A 277 -15.80 -27.10 -14.75
C LEU A 277 -16.06 -28.54 -14.33
#